data_AF-A0A182P3N7-F1
#
_entry.id   AF-A0A182P3N7-F1
#
_cell.length_a   1.000
_cell.length_b   1.000
_cell.length_c   1.000
_cell.angle_alpha   90.00
_cell.angle_beta   90.00
_cell.angle_gamma   90.00
#
_symmetry.space_group_name_H-M   'P 1'
#
loop_
_entity.id
_entity.type
_entity.pdbx_description
1 polymer ?
#
loop_
_entity_poly.entity_id
_entity_poly.type
_entity_poly.pdbx_seq_one_letter_code
_entity_poly.pdbx_strand_id
1 'polypeptide(L)' 'MSLPVLVPLDHRLIDVQPVRHEPSSIETRSAEDVSNFDEEFTSEKPALTPPKDPRVLTEVEQTYFKDFTYMADWC' A
#
# COMPACT_ATOMS: atom_id res chain seq x y z
N MET A 1 -15.53 18.75 -34.55
CA MET A 1 -15.27 18.12 -33.24
C MET A 1 -13.79 18.31 -32.94
N SER A 2 -13.46 19.16 -31.97
CA SER A 2 -12.07 19.53 -31.64
C SER A 2 -11.59 18.64 -30.50
N LEU A 3 -10.48 17.93 -30.68
CA LEU A 3 -9.80 17.23 -29.59
C LEU A 3 -9.19 18.29 -28.65
N PRO A 4 -9.27 18.13 -27.31
CA PRO A 4 -8.61 19.04 -26.40
C PRO A 4 -7.10 18.84 -26.49
N VAL A 5 -6.38 19.95 -26.65
CA VAL A 5 -4.91 20.00 -26.64
C VAL A 5 -4.42 19.65 -25.24
N LEU A 6 -3.54 18.65 -25.13
CA LEU A 6 -2.88 18.31 -23.87
C LEU A 6 -1.95 19.48 -23.49
N VAL A 7 -2.31 20.24 -22.47
CA VAL A 7 -1.43 21.27 -21.90
C VAL A 7 -0.30 20.55 -21.15
N PRO A 8 0.98 20.92 -21.35
CA PRO A 8 2.09 20.28 -20.64
C PRO A 8 1.97 20.53 -19.13
N LEU A 9 2.04 19.45 -18.34
CA LEU A 9 1.99 19.49 -16.88
C LEU A 9 3.23 20.22 -16.35
N ASP A 10 3.04 21.31 -15.61
CA ASP A 10 4.11 22.03 -14.92
C ASP A 10 4.55 21.25 -13.67
N HIS A 11 5.81 20.79 -13.66
CA HIS A 11 6.40 20.04 -12.55
C HIS A 11 6.36 20.78 -11.20
N ARG A 12 6.26 22.11 -11.19
CA ARG A 12 6.20 22.92 -9.97
C ARG A 12 4.81 22.98 -9.34
N LEU A 13 3.78 22.53 -10.07
CA LEU A 13 2.40 22.51 -9.60
C LEU A 13 2.02 21.17 -8.95
N ILE A 14 2.91 20.16 -9.00
CA ILE A 14 2.69 18.83 -8.42
C ILE A 14 2.81 18.89 -6.89
N ASP A 15 3.70 19.74 -6.36
CA ASP A 15 3.91 19.93 -4.92
C ASP A 15 2.83 20.80 -4.25
N VAL A 16 2.07 21.57 -5.03
CA VAL A 16 0.94 22.37 -4.54
C VAL A 16 -0.32 21.57 -4.78
N GLN A 17 -0.72 20.73 -3.80
CA GLN A 17 -1.87 19.83 -3.89
C GLN A 17 -3.01 20.40 -4.76
N PRO A 18 -3.18 19.91 -6.00
CA PRO A 18 -4.26 20.36 -6.85
C PRO A 18 -5.56 19.74 -6.34
N VAL A 19 -6.25 20.44 -5.45
CA VAL A 19 -7.67 20.19 -5.20
C VAL A 19 -8.41 20.63 -6.46
N ARG A 20 -8.69 19.70 -7.38
CA ARG A 20 -9.94 19.52 -8.16
C ARG A 20 -9.68 18.75 -9.46
N HIS A 21 -10.32 17.57 -9.52
CA HIS A 21 -10.49 16.65 -10.65
C HIS A 21 -9.40 15.60 -10.85
N GLU A 22 -9.29 14.70 -9.88
CA GLU A 22 -8.79 13.33 -10.10
C GLU A 22 -9.83 12.55 -10.93
N PRO A 23 -9.50 12.05 -12.13
CA PRO A 23 -10.42 11.28 -12.97
C PRO A 23 -10.56 9.83 -12.50
N SER A 24 -10.84 9.65 -11.21
CA SER A 24 -11.46 8.48 -10.57
C SER A 24 -11.42 8.76 -9.08
N SER A 25 -12.47 9.39 -8.54
CA SER A 25 -12.62 9.51 -7.09
C SER A 25 -12.60 8.09 -6.51
N ILE A 26 -11.51 7.71 -5.86
CA ILE A 26 -11.42 6.46 -5.13
C ILE A 26 -12.34 6.63 -3.92
N GLU A 27 -13.44 5.90 -3.92
CA GLU A 27 -14.41 5.93 -2.82
C GLU A 27 -13.98 4.94 -1.75
N THR A 28 -14.11 5.34 -0.48
CA THR A 28 -13.87 4.49 0.68
C THR A 28 -15.05 4.66 1.62
N ARG A 29 -15.74 3.56 1.92
CA ARG A 29 -17.04 3.55 2.61
C ARG A 29 -16.89 3.48 4.12
N SER A 30 -15.82 2.87 4.62
CA SER A 30 -15.47 2.76 6.05
C SER A 30 -13.96 2.57 6.24
N ALA A 31 -13.49 2.52 7.49
CA ALA A 31 -12.07 2.33 7.81
C ALA A 31 -11.54 0.95 7.38
N GLU A 32 -12.43 -0.04 7.27
CA GLU A 32 -12.14 -1.42 6.91
C GLU A 32 -12.50 -1.74 5.45
N ASP A 33 -12.91 -0.73 4.66
CA ASP A 33 -13.29 -0.93 3.26
C ASP A 33 -12.06 -1.27 2.41
N VAL A 34 -12.07 -2.49 1.88
CA VAL A 34 -11.00 -3.03 1.03
C VAL A 34 -11.43 -3.15 -0.44
N SER A 35 -12.54 -2.51 -0.84
CA SER A 35 -13.10 -2.64 -2.20
C SER A 35 -12.21 -2.09 -3.33
N ASN A 36 -11.18 -1.32 -2.99
CA ASN A 36 -10.17 -0.83 -3.93
C ASN A 36 -8.99 -1.79 -4.12
N PHE A 37 -8.99 -2.93 -3.42
CA PHE A 37 -8.01 -4.01 -3.52
C PHE A 37 -8.63 -5.21 -4.22
N ASP A 38 -7.81 -6.10 -4.78
CA ASP A 38 -8.29 -7.28 -5.50
C ASP A 38 -8.97 -8.28 -4.55
N GLU A 39 -10.15 -8.76 -4.95
CA GLU A 39 -10.93 -9.75 -4.19
C GLU A 39 -10.18 -11.08 -4.04
N GLU A 40 -9.28 -11.41 -4.98
CA GLU A 40 -8.42 -12.60 -4.90
C GLU A 40 -7.69 -12.67 -3.55
N PHE A 41 -7.26 -11.54 -3.00
CA PHE A 41 -6.53 -11.49 -1.73
C PHE A 41 -7.44 -11.15 -0.54
N THR A 42 -8.38 -10.22 -0.70
CA THR A 42 -9.19 -9.74 0.45
C THR A 42 -10.23 -10.75 0.91
N SER A 43 -10.57 -11.73 0.07
CA SER A 43 -11.47 -12.83 0.43
C SER A 43 -10.77 -13.96 1.20
N GLU A 44 -9.43 -14.00 1.20
CA GLU A 44 -8.67 -14.99 1.95
C GLU A 44 -8.78 -14.77 3.48
N LYS A 45 -8.58 -15.84 4.25
CA LYS A 45 -8.53 -15.73 5.71
C LYS A 45 -7.25 -14.98 6.12
N PRO A 46 -7.33 -13.89 6.89
CA PRO A 46 -6.14 -13.17 7.36
C PRO A 46 -5.40 -14.00 8.40
N ALA A 47 -4.36 -14.72 7.97
CA ALA A 47 -3.57 -15.59 8.83
C ALA A 47 -2.11 -15.66 8.37
N LEU A 48 -1.20 -15.80 9.34
CA LEU A 48 0.20 -16.13 9.06
C LEU A 48 0.31 -17.62 8.81
N THR A 49 0.42 -18.00 7.53
CA THR A 49 0.61 -19.40 7.14
C THR A 49 2.02 -19.87 7.56
N PRO A 50 2.15 -20.98 8.31
CA PRO A 50 3.46 -21.54 8.65
C PRO A 50 4.25 -21.94 7.39
N PRO A 51 5.60 -21.94 7.44
CA PRO A 51 6.42 -22.43 6.35
C PRO A 51 6.07 -23.86 5.94
N LYS A 52 6.09 -24.15 4.63
CA LYS A 52 5.77 -25.49 4.08
C LYS A 52 6.69 -26.59 4.63
N ASP A 53 7.95 -26.25 4.90
CA ASP A 53 8.92 -27.11 5.57
C ASP A 53 9.25 -26.50 6.94
N PRO A 54 8.62 -26.99 8.03
CA PRO A 54 8.83 -26.47 9.36
C PRO A 54 10.25 -26.78 9.84
N ARG A 55 11.15 -25.82 9.66
CA ARG A 55 12.48 -25.86 10.22
C ARG A 55 12.61 -24.85 11.36
N VAL A 56 12.99 -25.34 12.53
CA VAL A 56 13.36 -24.47 13.66
C VAL A 56 14.66 -23.75 13.30
N LEU A 57 14.64 -22.41 13.39
CA LEU A 57 15.84 -21.61 13.23
C LEU A 57 16.75 -21.79 14.46
N THR A 58 18.05 -21.91 14.20
CA THR A 58 19.08 -21.91 15.25
C THR A 58 19.16 -20.54 15.93
N GLU A 59 19.76 -20.48 17.12
CA GLU A 59 19.98 -19.21 17.83
C GLU A 59 20.75 -18.19 16.98
N VAL A 60 21.79 -18.66 16.26
CA VAL A 60 22.58 -17.81 15.34
C VAL A 60 21.70 -17.26 14.21
N GLU A 61 20.86 -18.08 13.58
CA GLU A 61 19.96 -17.61 12.51
C GLU A 61 18.91 -16.61 13.04
N GLN A 62 18.43 -16.79 14.27
CA GLN A 62 17.53 -15.82 14.90
C GLN A 62 18.22 -14.46 15.10
N THR A 63 19.53 -14.42 15.35
CA THR A 63 20.26 -13.14 15.49
C THR A 63 20.26 -12.29 14.23
N TYR A 64 19.98 -12.85 13.05
CA TYR A 64 19.84 -12.07 11.81
C TYR A 64 18.67 -11.09 11.85
N PHE A 65 17.69 -11.29 12.75
CA PHE A 65 16.52 -10.44 12.91
C PHE A 65 16.63 -9.45 14.09
N LYS A 66 17.78 -9.37 14.77
CA LYS A 66 17.95 -8.60 16.02
C LYS A 66 17.58 -7.12 15.93
N ASP A 67 17.73 -6.51 14.76
CA ASP A 67 17.47 -5.09 14.50
C ASP A 67 16.25 -4.88 13.56
N PHE A 68 15.34 -5.87 13.48
CA PHE A 68 14.16 -5.81 12.61
C PHE A 68 13.08 -4.85 13.12
N THR A 69 12.95 -4.70 14.43
CA THR A 69 11.88 -3.90 15.03
C THR A 69 12.13 -2.41 14.83
N TYR A 70 11.14 -1.73 14.25
CA TYR A 70 11.09 -0.28 14.08
C TYR A 70 9.71 0.24 14.48
N MET A 71 9.66 1.40 15.12
CA MET A 71 8.45 2.17 15.38
C MET A 71 8.67 3.60 14.91
N ALA A 72 7.73 4.12 14.13
CA ALA A 72 7.77 5.51 13.70
C ALA A 72 7.46 6.44 14.88
N ASP A 73 8.08 7.62 14.91
CA ASP A 73 7.91 8.60 15.99
C ASP A 73 6.47 9.15 16.10
N TRP A 74 5.65 8.95 15.07
CA TRP A 74 4.24 9.36 15.02
C TRP A 74 3.25 8.24 15.38
N CYS A 75 3.73 7.10 15.90
CA CYS A 75 2.91 5.99 16.38
C CYS A 75 2.29 6.28 17.74
#